data_AF-A0A7Z9FL55-F1
#
_entry.id   AF-A0A7Z9FL55-F1
#
_cell.length_a   1.000
_cell.length_b   1.000
_cell.length_c   1.000
_cell.angle_alpha   90.00
_cell.angle_beta   90.00
_cell.angle_gamma   90.00
#
_symmetry.space_group_name_H-M   'P 1'
#
loop_
_entity.id
_entity.type
_entity.pdbx_description
1 polymer ?
#
loop_
_entity_poly.entity_id
_entity_poly.type
_entity_poly.pdbx_seq_one_letter_code
_entity_poly.pdbx_strand_id
1 'polypeptide(L)'
;TEANLRFALSVESGNAEIHKKLAVVTALRASGAFSTPTTLAEERRTNPFMRCSSAEIRATVRSKEPSHNLSEKEVFRTLRELKNNF
;
A
#
# COMPACT_ATOMS: atom_id res chain seq x y z
N THR A 1 3.87 -7.58 5.98
CA THR A 1 5.31 -7.33 6.21
C THR A 1 5.57 -5.84 6.21
N GLU A 2 6.60 -5.38 6.92
CA GLU A 2 6.92 -3.95 7.10
C GLU A 2 7.21 -3.22 5.80
N ALA A 3 7.98 -3.83 4.88
CA ALA A 3 8.28 -3.25 3.57
C ALA A 3 7.01 -3.00 2.73
N ASN A 4 6.03 -3.91 2.79
CA ASN A 4 4.75 -3.71 2.10
C ASN A 4 3.98 -2.50 2.65
N LEU A 5 4.05 -2.25 3.96
CA LEU A 5 3.39 -1.12 4.60
C LEU A 5 4.10 0.21 4.30
N ARG A 6 5.44 0.21 4.25
CA ARG A 6 6.21 1.38 3.79
C ARG A 6 5.87 1.76 2.36
N PHE A 7 5.80 0.78 1.46
CA PHE A 7 5.32 1.01 0.10
C PHE A 7 3.87 1.51 0.08
N ALA A 8 3.00 0.94 0.90
CA ALA A 8 1.62 1.39 1.00
C ALA A 8 1.52 2.87 1.44
N LEU A 9 2.37 3.33 2.36
CA LEU A 9 2.45 4.74 2.74
C LEU A 9 3.01 5.65 1.65
N SER A 10 3.92 5.16 0.80
CA SER A 10 4.46 5.99 -0.30
C SER A 10 3.42 6.25 -1.39
N VAL A 11 2.39 5.40 -1.49
CA VAL A 11 1.30 5.55 -2.47
C VAL A 11 0.00 6.09 -1.89
N GLU A 12 -0.27 5.84 -0.60
CA GLU A 12 -1.47 6.25 0.14
C GLU A 12 -1.07 6.80 1.53
N SER A 13 -0.34 7.92 1.52
CA SER A 13 0.21 8.58 2.71
C SER A 13 -0.83 9.05 3.74
N GLY A 14 -2.06 9.36 3.30
CA GLY A 14 -3.16 9.82 4.12
C GLY A 14 -3.92 8.71 4.85
N ASN A 15 -3.62 7.44 4.56
CA ASN A 15 -4.35 6.32 5.14
C ASN A 15 -3.84 5.99 6.56
N ALA A 16 -4.58 6.48 7.55
CA ALA A 16 -4.30 6.28 8.98
C ALA A 16 -4.21 4.80 9.39
N GLU A 17 -4.90 3.89 8.68
CA GLU A 17 -4.86 2.46 8.99
C GLU A 17 -3.50 1.85 8.63
N ILE A 18 -2.85 2.33 7.56
CA ILE A 18 -1.50 1.90 7.20
C ILE A 18 -0.49 2.36 8.27
N HIS A 19 -0.60 3.61 8.74
CA HIS A 19 0.25 4.14 9.82
C HIS A 19 0.13 3.32 11.10
N LYS A 20 -1.11 3.04 11.54
CA LYS A 20 -1.36 2.19 12.72
C LYS A 20 -0.75 0.80 12.55
N LYS A 21 -1.00 0.16 11.40
CA LYS A 21 -0.49 -1.18 11.13
C LYS A 21 1.04 -1.20 11.03
N LEU A 22 1.67 -0.15 10.50
CA LEU A 22 3.12 -0.03 10.46
C LEU A 22 3.69 0.05 11.88
N ALA A 23 3.13 0.87 12.76
CA ALA A 23 3.57 0.95 14.16
C ALA A 23 3.50 -0.40 14.87
N VAL A 24 2.38 -1.13 14.71
CA VAL A 24 2.21 -2.48 15.28
C VAL A 24 3.23 -3.47 14.70
N VAL A 25 3.40 -3.49 13.39
CA VAL A 25 4.33 -4.41 12.72
C VAL A 25 5.78 -4.10 13.08
N THR A 26 6.17 -2.83 13.19
CA THR A 26 7.50 -2.43 13.61
C THR A 26 7.77 -2.84 15.06
N ALA A 27 6.80 -2.69 15.96
CA ALA A 27 6.93 -3.16 17.34
C ALA A 27 7.08 -4.69 17.43
N LEU A 28 6.25 -5.45 16.69
CA LEU A 28 6.35 -6.91 16.61
C LEU A 28 7.68 -7.38 16.02
N ARG A 29 8.16 -6.70 14.98
CA ARG A 29 9.47 -6.96 14.38
C ARG A 29 10.61 -6.71 15.36
N ALA A 30 10.54 -5.62 16.12
CA ALA A 30 11.53 -5.29 17.15
C ALA A 30 11.56 -6.32 18.28
N SER A 31 10.41 -6.94 18.60
CA SER A 31 10.33 -8.04 19.56
C SER A 31 10.65 -9.42 18.98
N GLY A 32 11.15 -9.50 17.73
CA GLY A 32 11.45 -10.77 17.05
C GLY A 32 10.23 -11.63 16.70
N ALA A 33 9.01 -11.07 16.81
CA ALA A 33 7.77 -11.76 16.54
C ALA A 33 7.35 -11.63 15.06
N PHE A 34 6.61 -12.63 14.58
CA PHE A 34 6.08 -12.59 13.22
C PHE A 34 4.88 -11.64 13.12
N SER A 35 4.87 -10.80 12.09
CA SER A 35 3.75 -9.90 11.76
C SER A 35 2.57 -10.61 11.08
N THR A 36 2.51 -11.93 11.17
CA THR A 36 1.55 -12.82 10.51
C THR A 36 1.01 -13.81 11.54
N PRO A 37 -0.25 -14.23 11.46
CA PRO A 37 -1.21 -13.99 10.36
C PRO A 37 -1.85 -12.58 10.37
N THR A 38 -2.41 -12.18 9.23
CA THR A 38 -3.24 -10.97 9.10
C THR A 38 -4.63 -11.36 8.61
N THR A 39 -5.63 -10.53 8.85
CA THR A 39 -6.98 -10.77 8.32
C THR A 39 -7.16 -10.16 6.93
N LEU A 40 -8.06 -10.75 6.15
CA LEU A 40 -8.46 -10.21 4.84
C LEU A 40 -9.09 -8.82 4.95
N ALA A 41 -9.77 -8.54 6.07
CA ALA A 41 -10.34 -7.22 6.35
C ALA A 41 -9.26 -6.15 6.53
N GLU A 42 -8.18 -6.46 7.25
CA GLU A 42 -7.04 -5.56 7.41
C GLU A 42 -6.29 -5.35 6.09
N GLU A 43 -6.09 -6.41 5.30
CA GLU A 43 -5.47 -6.28 3.98
C GLU A 43 -6.29 -5.37 3.05
N ARG A 44 -7.63 -5.46 3.03
CA ARG A 44 -8.46 -4.53 2.25
C ARG A 44 -8.34 -3.06 2.67
N ARG A 45 -7.97 -2.79 3.92
CA ARG A 45 -7.80 -1.42 4.45
C ARG A 45 -6.40 -0.86 4.25
N THR A 46 -5.39 -1.72 4.15
CA THR A 46 -3.97 -1.32 4.19
C THR A 46 -3.18 -1.69 2.95
N ASN A 47 -3.70 -2.59 2.11
CA ASN A 47 -3.00 -3.08 0.94
C ASN A 47 -3.38 -2.27 -0.31
N PRO A 48 -2.44 -1.54 -0.94
CA PRO A 48 -2.73 -0.68 -2.09
C PRO A 48 -3.22 -1.48 -3.30
N PHE A 49 -2.80 -2.74 -3.45
CA PHE A 49 -3.26 -3.63 -4.53
C PHE A 49 -4.73 -4.03 -4.40
N MET A 50 -5.30 -3.97 -3.19
CA MET A 50 -6.72 -4.20 -2.95
C MET A 50 -7.52 -2.89 -2.95
N ARG A 51 -6.86 -1.75 -3.14
CA ARG A 51 -7.41 -0.40 -3.05
C ARG A 51 -7.13 0.43 -4.32
N CYS A 52 -7.01 -0.20 -5.48
CA CYS A 52 -6.78 0.48 -6.76
C CYS A 52 -7.88 1.50 -7.13
N SER A 53 -9.04 1.43 -6.49
CA SER A 53 -10.14 2.40 -6.63
C SER A 53 -10.01 3.62 -5.70
N SER A 54 -9.05 3.64 -4.76
CA SER A 54 -8.82 4.77 -3.86
C SER A 54 -8.40 6.01 -4.65
N ALA A 55 -9.02 7.15 -4.33
CA ALA A 55 -8.75 8.42 -4.99
C ALA A 55 -7.29 8.86 -4.80
N GLU A 56 -6.72 8.61 -3.62
CA GLU A 56 -5.32 8.96 -3.32
C GLU A 56 -4.34 8.10 -4.14
N ILE A 57 -4.58 6.79 -4.22
CA ILE A 57 -3.78 5.88 -5.06
C ILE A 57 -3.83 6.30 -6.53
N ARG A 58 -5.03 6.61 -7.05
CA ARG A 58 -5.20 7.11 -8.42
C ARG A 58 -4.51 8.45 -8.63
N ALA A 59 -4.52 9.35 -7.64
CA ALA A 59 -3.81 10.61 -7.71
C ALA A 59 -2.29 10.40 -7.74
N THR A 60 -1.74 9.50 -6.92
CA THR A 60 -0.33 9.12 -6.95
C THR A 60 0.08 8.54 -8.30
N VAL A 61 -0.73 7.62 -8.84
CA VAL A 61 -0.49 7.03 -10.17
C VAL A 61 -0.54 8.11 -11.25
N ARG A 62 -1.55 8.99 -11.24
CA ARG A 62 -1.64 10.09 -12.21
C ARG A 62 -0.48 11.08 -12.10
N SER A 63 0.02 11.33 -10.89
CA SER A 63 1.16 12.22 -10.68
C SER A 63 2.45 11.63 -11.26
N LYS A 64 2.60 10.31 -11.30
CA LYS A 64 3.77 9.64 -11.88
C LYS A 64 3.60 9.37 -13.38
N GLU A 65 2.39 9.07 -13.80
CA GLU A 65 2.03 8.75 -15.19
C GLU A 65 0.81 9.59 -15.61
N PRO A 66 1.01 10.85 -16.05
CA PRO A 66 -0.09 11.78 -16.37
C PRO A 66 -0.95 11.33 -17.55
N SER A 67 -0.37 10.53 -18.45
CA SER A 67 -1.03 10.03 -19.68
C SER A 67 -1.80 8.72 -19.48
N HIS A 68 -1.82 8.16 -18.26
CA HIS A 68 -2.51 6.90 -17.98
C HIS A 68 -4.03 7.10 -17.87
N ASN A 69 -4.82 6.18 -18.41
CA ASN A 69 -6.30 6.26 -18.40
C ASN A 69 -6.96 5.92 -17.04
N LEU A 70 -6.15 5.66 -15.99
CA LEU A 70 -6.58 5.30 -14.64
C LEU A 70 -7.55 4.12 -14.53
N SER A 71 -7.55 3.21 -15.51
CA SER A 71 -8.27 1.93 -15.38
C SER A 71 -7.72 1.13 -14.20
N GLU A 72 -8.56 0.34 -13.52
CA GLU A 72 -8.09 -0.42 -12.34
C GLU A 72 -6.95 -1.38 -12.67
N LYS A 73 -6.97 -1.95 -13.87
CA LYS A 73 -5.89 -2.83 -14.37
C LYS A 73 -4.58 -2.08 -14.53
N GLU A 74 -4.63 -0.85 -15.06
CA GLU A 74 -3.45 -0.02 -15.25
C GLU A 74 -2.93 0.56 -13.95
N VAL A 75 -3.81 1.02 -13.07
CA VAL A 75 -3.43 1.44 -11.70
C VAL A 75 -2.72 0.28 -10.99
N PHE A 76 -3.25 -0.94 -11.09
CA PHE A 76 -2.59 -2.12 -10.53
C PHE A 76 -1.22 -2.38 -11.17
N ARG A 77 -1.11 -2.30 -12.50
CA ARG A 77 0.17 -2.44 -13.23
C ARG A 77 1.19 -1.43 -12.74
N THR A 78 0.85 -0.15 -12.73
CA THR A 78 1.73 0.93 -12.27
C THR A 78 2.12 0.74 -10.81
N LEU A 79 1.18 0.42 -9.91
CA LEU A 79 1.49 0.10 -8.51
C LEU A 79 2.47 -1.06 -8.40
N ARG A 80 2.34 -2.08 -9.25
CA ARG A 80 3.24 -3.22 -9.24
C ARG A 80 4.65 -2.83 -9.69
N GLU A 81 4.75 -2.01 -10.72
CA GLU A 81 6.04 -1.47 -11.20
C GLU A 81 6.70 -0.57 -10.15
N LEU A 82 5.92 0.30 -9.50
CA LEU A 82 6.42 1.13 -8.40
C LEU A 82 6.95 0.29 -7.26
N LYS A 83 6.25 -0.80 -6.91
CA LYS A 83 6.71 -1.72 -5.87
C LYS A 83 7.96 -2.49 -6.27
N ASN A 84 8.11 -2.86 -7.54
CA ASN A 84 9.31 -3.57 -8.01
C ASN A 84 10.55 -2.68 -7.95
N ASN A 85 10.39 -1.36 -8.02
CA ASN A 85 11.45 -0.37 -7.97
C ASN A 85 11.62 0.28 -6.57
N PHE A 86 10.94 -0.22 -5.54
CA PHE A 86 10.95 0.30 -4.17
C PHE A 86 11.69 -0.65 -3.22
#